data_AF-A0A7C0YWT2-F1
#
_entry.id   AF-A0A7C0YWT2-F1
#
_cell.length_a   1.000
_cell.length_b   1.000
_cell.length_c   1.000
_cell.angle_alpha   90.00
_cell.angle_beta   90.00
_cell.angle_gamma   90.00
#
_symmetry.space_group_name_H-M   'P 1'
#
loop_
_entity.id
_entity.type
_entity.pdbx_description
1 polymer ?
#
loop_
_entity_poly.entity_id
_entity_poly.type
_entity_poly.pdbx_seq_one_letter_code
_entity_poly.pdbx_strand_id
1 'polypeptide(L)'
;MVTIEEEAIKLFEQGKKPEEVHKILIERGIKASESTIETYNRLWRNGYEGQSAYLKDLARKKGSESWYEHQSKLVRERGFKNYPEYYSYIIKDSNFREIYYSNGSDGINENNPYILMLKFLEMKAASKDITETNEYKKLKEILKNMKPKERLTYIEKLERGVEILIKLGKIDYGNVSLLYSV
;
A
#
# COMPACT_ATOMS: atom_id res chain seq x y z
N MET A 1 -24.02 19.13 12.98
CA MET A 1 -24.20 19.07 11.53
C MET A 1 -24.62 17.64 11.23
N VAL A 2 -25.81 17.42 10.69
CA VAL A 2 -26.32 16.06 10.44
C VAL A 2 -25.57 15.48 9.23
N THR A 3 -25.12 14.24 9.33
CA THR A 3 -24.38 13.58 8.25
C THR A 3 -25.34 13.04 7.18
N ILE A 4 -24.82 12.77 5.98
CA ILE A 4 -25.60 12.14 4.90
C ILE A 4 -26.11 10.76 5.34
N GLU A 5 -25.31 10.03 6.11
CA GLU A 5 -25.67 8.71 6.65
C GLU A 5 -26.87 8.81 7.63
N GLU A 6 -26.84 9.77 8.55
CA GLU A 6 -27.95 10.00 9.50
C GLU A 6 -29.25 10.38 8.78
N GLU A 7 -29.19 11.22 7.75
CA GLU A 7 -30.37 11.57 6.95
C GLU A 7 -30.90 10.37 6.14
N ALA A 8 -30.01 9.55 5.58
CA ALA A 8 -30.40 8.33 4.88
C ALA A 8 -31.08 7.32 5.81
N ILE A 9 -30.53 7.10 7.02
CA ILE A 9 -31.09 6.19 8.01
C ILE A 9 -32.50 6.62 8.43
N LYS A 10 -32.75 7.90 8.71
CA LYS A 10 -34.10 8.41 9.02
C LYS A 10 -35.11 8.11 7.91
N LEU A 11 -34.69 8.20 6.64
CA LEU A 11 -35.56 7.91 5.51
C LEU A 11 -35.82 6.40 5.39
N PHE A 12 -34.84 5.55 5.68
CA PHE A 12 -35.04 4.10 5.75
C PHE A 12 -36.00 3.69 6.88
N GLU A 13 -35.92 4.35 8.04
CA GLU A 13 -36.88 4.16 9.16
C GLU A 13 -38.31 4.54 8.77
N GLN A 14 -38.47 5.49 7.84
CA GLN A 14 -39.76 5.86 7.24
C GLN A 14 -40.21 4.88 6.13
N GLY A 15 -39.48 3.78 5.92
CA GLY A 15 -39.80 2.74 4.94
C GLY A 15 -39.42 3.10 3.50
N LYS A 16 -38.59 4.12 3.28
CA LYS A 16 -38.13 4.50 1.94
C LYS A 16 -37.13 3.49 1.39
N LYS A 17 -37.23 3.20 0.10
CA LYS A 17 -36.25 2.38 -0.63
C LYS A 17 -35.01 3.21 -0.99
N PRO A 18 -33.85 2.57 -1.22
CA PRO A 18 -32.60 3.26 -1.57
C PRO A 18 -32.73 4.28 -2.70
N GLU A 19 -33.49 3.95 -3.75
CA GLU A 19 -33.69 4.83 -4.91
C GLU A 19 -34.48 6.09 -4.53
N GLU A 20 -35.48 5.94 -3.66
CA GLU A 20 -36.27 7.06 -3.14
C GLU A 20 -35.41 7.96 -2.23
N VAL A 21 -34.60 7.35 -1.36
CA VAL A 21 -33.67 8.07 -0.47
C VAL A 21 -32.66 8.86 -1.29
N HIS A 22 -32.06 8.25 -2.30
CA HIS A 22 -31.11 8.92 -3.17
C HIS A 22 -31.74 10.14 -3.87
N LYS A 23 -32.95 9.98 -4.42
CA LYS A 23 -33.70 11.08 -5.05
C LYS A 23 -33.99 12.21 -4.07
N ILE A 24 -34.49 11.90 -2.87
CA ILE A 24 -34.81 12.89 -1.83
C ILE A 24 -33.56 13.67 -1.40
N LEU A 25 -32.42 12.99 -1.23
CA LEU A 25 -31.17 13.64 -0.85
C LEU A 25 -30.66 14.59 -1.95
N ILE A 26 -30.75 14.19 -3.22
CA ILE A 26 -30.42 15.06 -4.36
C ILE A 26 -31.32 16.30 -4.39
N GLU A 27 -32.64 16.12 -4.22
CA GLU A 27 -33.61 17.22 -4.19
C GLU A 27 -33.33 18.21 -3.03
N ARG A 28 -32.74 17.73 -1.94
CA ARG A 28 -32.27 18.55 -0.81
C ARG A 28 -30.90 19.19 -1.04
N GLY A 29 -30.30 19.02 -2.22
CA GLY A 29 -28.97 19.52 -2.55
C GLY A 29 -27.81 18.73 -1.92
N ILE A 30 -28.08 17.55 -1.35
CA ILE A 30 -27.08 16.68 -0.75
C ILE A 30 -26.48 15.78 -1.84
N LYS A 31 -25.18 15.94 -2.08
CA LYS A 31 -24.45 15.09 -3.03
C LYS A 31 -24.10 13.75 -2.39
N ALA A 32 -24.84 12.70 -2.75
CA ALA A 32 -24.54 11.31 -2.42
C ALA A 32 -24.59 10.47 -3.70
N SER A 33 -23.84 9.37 -3.76
CA SER A 33 -23.97 8.39 -4.85
C SER A 33 -24.99 7.31 -4.48
N GLU A 34 -25.65 6.72 -5.48
CA GLU A 34 -26.53 5.55 -5.29
C GLU A 34 -25.83 4.42 -4.53
N SER A 35 -24.57 4.12 -4.90
CA SER A 35 -23.75 3.11 -4.22
C SER A 35 -23.51 3.40 -2.74
N THR A 36 -23.43 4.68 -2.36
CA THR A 36 -23.28 5.10 -0.96
C THR A 36 -24.59 4.85 -0.21
N ILE A 37 -25.73 5.21 -0.80
CA ILE A 37 -27.06 5.00 -0.20
C ILE A 37 -27.38 3.52 -0.05
N GLU A 38 -27.05 2.69 -1.05
CA GLU A 38 -27.17 1.23 -0.96
C GLU A 38 -26.30 0.64 0.16
N THR A 39 -25.09 1.19 0.33
CA THR A 39 -24.21 0.77 1.43
C THR A 39 -24.87 1.09 2.77
N TYR A 40 -25.42 2.28 2.97
CA TYR A 40 -26.12 2.64 4.20
C TYR A 40 -27.36 1.77 4.44
N ASN A 41 -28.18 1.54 3.40
CA ASN A 41 -29.34 0.65 3.49
C ASN A 41 -28.93 -0.75 3.94
N ARG A 42 -27.88 -1.33 3.33
CA ARG A 42 -27.37 -2.66 3.70
C ARG A 42 -26.89 -2.68 5.14
N LEU A 43 -26.16 -1.67 5.60
CA LEU A 43 -25.66 -1.62 6.97
C LEU A 43 -26.81 -1.51 7.98
N TRP A 44 -27.75 -0.60 7.73
CA TRP A 44 -28.95 -0.41 8.54
C TRP A 44 -29.80 -1.68 8.63
N ARG A 45 -30.08 -2.35 7.50
CA ARG A 45 -30.83 -3.63 7.48
C ARG A 45 -30.16 -4.75 8.27
N ASN A 46 -28.83 -4.69 8.45
CA ASN A 46 -28.06 -5.63 9.24
C ASN A 46 -27.91 -5.20 10.72
N GLY A 47 -28.64 -4.16 11.15
CA GLY A 47 -28.66 -3.69 12.54
C GLY A 47 -27.46 -2.84 12.95
N TYR A 48 -26.67 -2.35 11.99
CA TYR A 48 -25.59 -1.41 12.29
C TYR A 48 -26.13 0.01 12.34
N GLU A 49 -25.79 0.75 13.40
CA GLU A 49 -26.12 2.18 13.57
C GLU A 49 -25.40 3.09 12.56
N GLY A 50 -24.44 2.54 11.81
CA GLY A 50 -23.72 3.22 10.74
C GLY A 50 -22.42 2.50 10.38
N GLN A 51 -21.69 3.08 9.43
CA GLN A 51 -20.43 2.55 8.91
C GLN A 51 -19.37 2.41 9.99
N SER A 52 -19.30 3.36 10.93
CA SER A 52 -18.36 3.31 12.05
C SER A 52 -18.61 2.11 12.96
N ALA A 53 -19.87 1.81 13.28
CA ALA A 53 -20.24 0.64 14.09
C ALA A 53 -19.89 -0.67 13.37
N TYR A 54 -20.18 -0.75 12.07
CA TYR A 54 -19.80 -1.88 11.23
C TYR A 54 -18.30 -2.12 11.18
N LEU A 55 -17.51 -1.06 10.94
CA LEU A 55 -16.04 -1.17 10.88
C LEU A 55 -15.44 -1.58 12.23
N LYS A 56 -16.01 -1.14 13.35
CA LYS A 56 -15.59 -1.54 14.69
C LYS A 56 -15.87 -3.02 14.96
N ASP A 57 -17.06 -3.50 14.61
CA ASP A 57 -17.41 -4.93 14.73
C ASP A 57 -16.53 -5.80 13.82
N LEU A 58 -16.31 -5.38 12.57
CA LEU A 58 -15.42 -6.07 11.64
C LEU A 58 -13.98 -6.16 12.18
N ALA A 59 -13.46 -5.07 12.73
CA ALA A 59 -12.15 -5.07 13.37
C ALA A 59 -12.09 -6.01 14.57
N ARG A 60 -13.13 -6.02 15.42
CA ARG A 60 -13.21 -6.91 16.57
C ARG A 60 -13.21 -8.38 16.16
N LYS A 61 -13.97 -8.73 15.11
CA LYS A 61 -13.97 -10.07 14.49
C LYS A 61 -12.59 -10.48 13.95
N LYS A 62 -11.74 -9.51 13.60
CA LYS A 62 -10.35 -9.72 13.16
C LYS A 62 -9.33 -9.56 14.30
N GLY A 63 -9.77 -9.45 15.55
CA GLY A 63 -8.89 -9.34 16.72
C GLY A 63 -8.21 -7.98 16.86
N SER A 64 -8.91 -6.89 16.52
CA SER A 64 -8.43 -5.50 16.68
C SER A 64 -9.56 -4.63 17.25
N GLU A 65 -9.24 -3.58 18.02
CA GLU A 65 -10.23 -2.70 18.64
C GLU A 65 -10.83 -1.70 17.65
N SER A 66 -10.10 -1.42 16.57
CA SER A 66 -10.57 -0.56 15.48
C SER A 66 -10.03 -0.99 14.12
N TRP A 67 -10.71 -0.58 13.05
CA TRP A 67 -10.24 -0.83 11.69
C TRP A 67 -8.89 -0.16 11.42
N TYR A 68 -8.68 1.04 11.99
CA TYR A 68 -7.40 1.75 11.88
C TYR A 68 -6.26 0.98 12.55
N GLU A 69 -6.50 0.43 13.73
CA GLU A 69 -5.54 -0.43 14.42
C GLU A 69 -5.26 -1.70 13.61
N HIS A 70 -6.32 -2.36 13.10
CA HIS A 70 -6.19 -3.54 12.25
C HIS A 70 -5.31 -3.27 11.02
N GLN A 71 -5.58 -2.18 10.28
CA GLN A 71 -4.78 -1.78 9.13
C GLN A 71 -3.34 -1.46 9.53
N SER A 72 -3.15 -0.73 10.64
CA SER A 72 -1.82 -0.40 11.14
C SER A 72 -1.02 -1.63 11.57
N LYS A 73 -1.69 -2.66 12.10
CA LYS A 73 -1.10 -3.94 12.44
C LYS A 73 -0.67 -4.70 11.19
N LEU A 74 -1.55 -4.85 10.21
CA LEU A 74 -1.24 -5.50 8.92
C LEU A 74 -0.05 -4.84 8.20
N VAL A 75 -0.02 -3.51 8.21
CA VAL A 75 1.08 -2.72 7.62
C VAL A 75 2.41 -3.03 8.33
N ARG A 76 2.39 -3.11 9.68
CA ARG A 76 3.58 -3.45 10.48
C ARG A 76 4.03 -4.89 10.34
N GLU A 77 3.09 -5.83 10.27
CA GLU A 77 3.37 -7.24 9.99
C GLU A 77 4.10 -7.42 8.66
N ARG A 78 3.73 -6.63 7.65
CA ARG A 78 4.41 -6.57 6.33
C ARG A 78 5.75 -5.82 6.33
N GLY A 79 6.24 -5.37 7.49
CA GLY A 79 7.55 -4.75 7.63
C GLY A 79 7.58 -3.23 7.48
N PHE A 80 6.46 -2.59 7.17
CA PHE A 80 6.37 -1.13 7.11
C PHE A 80 6.20 -0.52 8.51
N LYS A 81 6.73 0.68 8.72
CA LYS A 81 6.65 1.43 9.98
C LYS A 81 5.22 1.91 10.24
N ASN A 82 4.53 2.38 9.21
CA ASN A 82 3.20 2.96 9.27
C ASN A 82 2.54 3.03 7.89
N TYR A 83 1.26 3.42 7.87
CA TYR A 83 0.48 3.54 6.64
C TYR A 83 1.07 4.55 5.63
N PRO A 84 1.57 5.74 6.04
CA PRO A 84 2.28 6.64 5.11
C PRO A 84 3.48 6.00 4.39
N GLU A 85 4.32 5.21 5.09
CA GLU A 85 5.44 4.49 4.47
C GLU A 85 4.91 3.46 3.46
N TYR A 86 3.92 2.65 3.86
CA TYR A 86 3.24 1.70 2.96
C TYR A 86 2.70 2.38 1.71
N TYR A 87 2.00 3.50 1.86
CA TYR A 87 1.46 4.27 0.74
C TYR A 87 2.57 4.79 -0.19
N SER A 88 3.70 5.26 0.37
CA SER A 88 4.82 5.74 -0.43
C SER A 88 5.46 4.65 -1.29
N TYR A 89 5.55 3.42 -0.80
CA TYR A 89 6.13 2.32 -1.57
C TYR A 89 5.11 1.69 -2.50
N ILE A 90 3.94 1.28 -1.99
CA ILE A 90 2.99 0.49 -2.78
C ILE A 90 2.26 1.35 -3.81
N ILE A 91 1.89 2.58 -3.47
CA ILE A 91 1.05 3.42 -4.33
C ILE A 91 1.88 4.39 -5.17
N LYS A 92 2.95 4.97 -4.61
CA LYS A 92 3.74 5.98 -5.33
C LYS A 92 4.98 5.44 -6.03
N ASP A 93 5.48 4.26 -5.67
CA ASP A 93 6.71 3.73 -6.24
C ASP A 93 6.42 2.53 -7.15
N SER A 94 6.47 2.76 -8.46
CA SER A 94 6.25 1.71 -9.47
C SER A 94 7.34 0.62 -9.43
N ASN A 95 8.59 1.00 -9.17
CA ASN A 95 9.71 0.06 -9.13
C ASN A 95 9.60 -0.87 -7.91
N PHE A 96 9.19 -0.33 -6.76
CA PHE A 96 8.93 -1.17 -5.59
C PHE A 96 7.75 -2.11 -5.85
N ARG A 97 6.68 -1.58 -6.44
CA ARG A 97 5.46 -2.31 -6.74
C ARG A 97 5.68 -3.49 -7.68
N GLU A 98 6.53 -3.30 -8.68
CA GLU A 98 6.94 -4.34 -9.64
C GLU A 98 7.41 -5.60 -8.91
N ILE A 99 8.32 -5.44 -7.93
CA ILE A 99 8.86 -6.56 -7.14
C ILE A 99 7.82 -7.05 -6.12
N TYR A 100 7.10 -6.14 -5.47
CA TYR A 100 6.16 -6.50 -4.40
C TYR A 100 5.02 -7.41 -4.89
N TYR A 101 4.48 -7.16 -6.09
CA TYR A 101 3.41 -7.97 -6.66
C TYR A 101 3.91 -9.09 -7.59
N SER A 102 5.22 -9.25 -7.78
CA SER A 102 5.73 -10.39 -8.53
C SER A 102 5.51 -11.69 -7.75
N ASN A 103 5.32 -12.78 -8.50
CA ASN A 103 5.21 -14.15 -7.98
C ASN A 103 6.55 -14.90 -8.00
N GLY A 104 7.67 -14.16 -8.01
CA GLY A 104 9.03 -14.69 -8.19
C GLY A 104 9.93 -13.67 -8.88
N SER A 105 11.17 -14.05 -9.19
CA SER A 105 12.12 -13.21 -9.92
C SER A 105 11.82 -13.09 -11.42
N ASP A 106 10.96 -13.96 -11.96
CA ASP A 106 10.68 -14.03 -13.39
C ASP A 106 9.98 -12.76 -13.87
N GLY A 107 10.65 -12.02 -14.76
CA GLY A 107 10.11 -10.80 -15.36
C GLY A 107 10.33 -9.51 -14.57
N ILE A 108 11.07 -9.53 -13.45
CA ILE A 108 11.51 -8.28 -12.81
C ILE A 108 12.62 -7.66 -13.65
N ASN A 109 12.50 -6.37 -13.95
CA ASN A 109 13.52 -5.61 -14.66
C ASN A 109 14.84 -5.61 -13.86
N GLU A 110 15.91 -6.15 -14.44
CA GLU A 110 17.25 -6.15 -13.83
C GLU A 110 17.80 -4.73 -13.55
N ASN A 111 17.27 -3.71 -14.22
CA ASN A 111 17.61 -2.31 -14.03
C ASN A 111 16.72 -1.63 -12.98
N ASN A 112 15.84 -2.38 -12.32
CA ASN A 112 15.04 -1.86 -11.22
C ASN A 112 15.98 -1.40 -10.10
N PRO A 113 15.82 -0.16 -9.59
CA PRO A 113 16.76 0.43 -8.63
C PRO A 113 16.85 -0.34 -7.31
N TYR A 114 15.81 -1.08 -6.90
CA TYR A 114 15.86 -1.94 -5.72
C TYR A 114 16.71 -3.19 -5.95
N ILE A 115 16.69 -3.76 -7.16
CA ILE A 115 17.56 -4.89 -7.55
C ILE A 115 19.02 -4.42 -7.64
N LEU A 116 19.26 -3.26 -8.25
CA LEU A 116 20.61 -2.67 -8.31
C LEU A 116 21.14 -2.36 -6.90
N MET A 117 20.29 -1.85 -6.01
CA MET A 117 20.66 -1.60 -4.61
C MET A 117 20.97 -2.91 -3.86
N LEU A 118 20.14 -3.94 -4.01
CA LEU A 118 20.41 -5.26 -3.42
C LEU A 118 21.79 -5.78 -3.81
N LYS A 119 22.11 -5.80 -5.11
CA LYS A 119 23.41 -6.25 -5.63
C LYS A 119 24.57 -5.41 -5.08
N PHE A 120 24.40 -4.10 -4.98
CA PHE A 120 25.39 -3.21 -4.37
C PHE A 120 25.65 -3.59 -2.90
N LEU A 121 24.60 -3.83 -2.11
CA LEU A 121 24.71 -4.24 -0.71
C LEU A 121 25.39 -5.61 -0.56
N GLU A 122 25.07 -6.58 -1.43
CA GLU A 122 25.73 -7.89 -1.47
C GLU A 122 27.23 -7.78 -1.74
N MET A 123 27.62 -7.01 -2.75
CA MET A 123 29.03 -6.84 -3.10
C MET A 123 29.80 -6.09 -2.00
N LYS A 124 29.18 -5.08 -1.38
CA LYS A 124 29.72 -4.36 -0.24
C LYS A 124 29.95 -5.29 0.95
N ALA A 125 29.00 -6.18 1.24
CA ALA A 125 29.14 -7.19 2.29
C ALA A 125 30.26 -8.21 1.97
N ALA A 126 30.41 -8.59 0.70
CA ALA A 126 31.47 -9.48 0.23
C ALA A 126 32.86 -8.83 0.13
N SER A 127 33.02 -7.56 0.51
CA SER A 127 34.28 -6.79 0.41
C SER A 127 34.90 -6.80 -1.00
N LYS A 128 34.08 -6.91 -2.04
CA LYS A 128 34.54 -6.89 -3.44
C LYS A 128 34.79 -5.44 -3.88
N ASP A 129 35.70 -5.25 -4.83
CA ASP A 129 35.81 -3.95 -5.52
C ASP A 129 34.53 -3.71 -6.34
N ILE A 130 33.65 -2.90 -5.76
CA ILE A 130 32.33 -2.57 -6.26
C ILE A 130 32.36 -1.61 -7.46
N THR A 131 33.45 -0.87 -7.64
CA THR A 131 33.44 0.35 -8.45
C THR A 131 33.38 0.10 -9.95
N GLU A 132 33.68 -1.12 -10.40
CA GLU A 132 33.73 -1.48 -11.82
C GLU A 132 32.51 -2.27 -12.33
N THR A 133 31.64 -2.71 -11.43
CA THR A 133 30.50 -3.57 -11.80
C THR A 133 29.45 -2.81 -12.61
N ASN A 134 28.79 -3.52 -13.52
CA ASN A 134 27.80 -2.91 -14.41
C ASN A 134 26.59 -2.39 -13.62
N GLU A 135 26.21 -3.09 -12.55
CA GLU A 135 25.09 -2.69 -11.68
C GLU A 135 25.40 -1.47 -10.84
N TYR A 136 26.62 -1.35 -10.31
CA TYR A 136 27.06 -0.13 -9.64
C TYR A 136 27.08 1.06 -10.61
N LYS A 137 27.55 0.87 -11.86
CA LYS A 137 27.52 1.92 -12.89
C LYS A 137 26.09 2.35 -13.23
N LYS A 138 25.16 1.40 -13.40
CA LYS A 138 23.73 1.68 -13.63
C LYS A 138 23.11 2.46 -12.46
N LEU A 139 23.35 2.04 -11.22
CA LEU A 139 22.88 2.75 -10.03
C LEU A 139 23.47 4.16 -9.96
N LYS A 140 24.79 4.31 -10.21
CA LYS A 140 25.47 5.60 -10.22
C LYS A 140 24.89 6.55 -11.28
N GLU A 141 24.51 6.05 -12.45
CA GLU A 141 23.88 6.87 -13.50
C GLU A 141 22.51 7.40 -13.06
N ILE A 142 21.69 6.59 -12.38
CA ILE A 142 20.41 7.04 -11.78
C ILE A 142 20.65 8.19 -10.80
N LEU A 143 21.71 8.10 -10.00
CA LEU A 143 22.03 9.06 -8.93
C LEU A 143 22.79 10.31 -9.42
N LYS A 144 23.27 10.30 -10.67
CA LYS A 144 24.25 11.27 -11.20
C LYS A 144 23.75 12.71 -11.16
N ASN A 145 22.49 12.91 -11.53
CA ASN A 145 21.89 14.24 -11.64
C ASN A 145 21.17 14.71 -10.36
N MET A 146 21.17 13.90 -9.30
CA MET A 146 20.56 14.24 -8.02
C MET A 146 21.49 15.12 -7.18
N LYS A 147 20.92 16.10 -6.46
CA LYS A 147 21.68 16.86 -5.47
C LYS A 147 22.12 15.93 -4.32
N PRO A 148 23.21 16.25 -3.58
CA PRO A 148 23.71 15.37 -2.52
C PRO A 148 22.66 14.95 -1.48
N LYS A 149 21.79 15.88 -1.05
CA LYS A 149 20.71 15.58 -0.09
C LYS A 149 19.63 14.67 -0.68
N GLU A 150 19.21 14.93 -1.91
CA GLU A 150 18.22 14.10 -2.63
C GLU A 150 18.74 12.70 -2.87
N ARG A 151 20.03 12.59 -3.24
CA ARG A 151 20.73 11.32 -3.42
C ARG A 151 20.73 10.50 -2.15
N LEU A 152 21.06 11.11 -1.00
CA LEU A 152 21.05 10.42 0.29
C LEU A 152 19.65 9.91 0.65
N THR A 153 18.63 10.77 0.56
CA THR A 153 17.24 10.35 0.81
C THR A 153 16.79 9.23 -0.12
N TYR A 154 17.20 9.26 -1.39
CA TYR A 154 16.85 8.21 -2.33
C TYR A 154 17.57 6.89 -2.03
N ILE A 155 18.86 6.92 -1.65
CA ILE A 155 19.58 5.72 -1.21
C ILE A 155 18.93 5.11 0.04
N GLU A 156 18.65 5.92 1.06
CA GLU A 156 17.98 5.45 2.29
C GLU A 156 16.62 4.81 1.98
N LYS A 157 15.87 5.39 1.03
CA LYS A 157 14.61 4.82 0.54
C LYS A 157 14.85 3.47 -0.15
N LEU A 158 15.86 3.35 -1.01
CA LEU A 158 16.16 2.08 -1.69
C LEU A 158 16.58 1.00 -0.70
N GLU A 159 17.48 1.29 0.23
CA GLU A 159 17.91 0.37 1.29
C GLU A 159 16.72 -0.10 2.12
N ARG A 160 15.88 0.85 2.57
CA ARG A 160 14.68 0.54 3.33
C ARG A 160 13.68 -0.31 2.55
N GLY A 161 13.52 -0.06 1.26
CA GLY A 161 12.67 -0.89 0.41
C GLY A 161 13.22 -2.30 0.24
N VAL A 162 14.54 -2.45 0.05
CA VAL A 162 15.20 -3.76 -0.02
C VAL A 162 14.96 -4.56 1.26
N GLU A 163 15.14 -3.96 2.45
CA GLU A 163 14.84 -4.62 3.74
C GLU A 163 13.41 -5.16 3.80
N ILE A 164 12.42 -4.36 3.38
CA ILE A 164 11.01 -4.74 3.39
C ILE A 164 10.77 -5.91 2.43
N LEU A 165 11.31 -5.85 1.21
CA LEU A 165 11.15 -6.90 0.21
C LEU A 165 11.80 -8.21 0.65
N ILE A 166 12.96 -8.16 1.31
CA ILE A 166 13.61 -9.33 1.90
C ILE A 166 12.77 -9.93 3.01
N LYS A 167 12.26 -9.11 3.94
CA LYS A 167 11.39 -9.57 5.03
C LYS A 167 10.13 -10.26 4.51
N LEU A 168 9.64 -9.84 3.35
CA LEU A 168 8.49 -10.42 2.67
C LEU A 168 8.82 -11.66 1.81
N GLY A 169 10.10 -12.05 1.74
CA GLY A 169 10.57 -13.16 0.90
C GLY A 169 10.44 -12.89 -0.59
N LYS A 170 10.41 -11.61 -1.00
CA LYS A 170 10.29 -11.20 -2.41
C LYS A 170 11.61 -11.19 -3.15
N ILE A 171 12.70 -10.93 -2.43
CA ILE A 171 14.09 -10.98 -2.88
C ILE A 171 14.94 -11.55 -1.74
N ASP A 172 16.15 -12.02 -2.04
CA ASP A 172 17.04 -12.66 -1.07
C ASP A 172 18.49 -12.19 -1.28
N TYR A 173 19.28 -12.12 -0.19
CA TYR A 173 20.72 -11.86 -0.23
C TYR A 173 21.43 -13.12 -0.73
N GLY A 174 21.64 -13.23 -2.04
CA GLY A 174 22.43 -14.32 -2.63
C GLY A 174 21.70 -15.28 -3.55
N ASN A 175 20.49 -14.97 -4.01
CA ASN A 175 19.73 -15.82 -4.95
C ASN A 175 19.45 -15.17 -6.32
N VAL A 176 20.39 -14.39 -6.84
CA VAL A 176 20.45 -14.08 -8.29
C VAL A 176 21.15 -15.22 -9.06
N SER A 177 21.04 -16.45 -8.57
CA SER A 177 21.55 -17.67 -9.22
C SER A 177 20.59 -18.26 -10.26
N LEU A 178 19.46 -17.60 -10.57
CA LEU A 178 18.55 -18.03 -11.65
C LEU A 178 18.66 -17.21 -12.95
N LEU A 179 19.55 -16.22 -13.03
CA LEU A 179 19.83 -15.50 -14.29
C LEU A 179 21.05 -16.03 -15.07
N TYR A 180 21.67 -17.14 -14.63
CA TYR A 180 22.81 -17.78 -15.31
C TYR A 180 22.70 -19.31 -15.43
N SER A 181 21.49 -19.83 -15.58
CA SER A 181 21.29 -21.23 -15.98
C SER A 181 20.45 -21.33 -17.24
N VAL A 182 21.05 -20.95 -18.38
CA VAL A 182 21.10 -21.70 -19.66
C VAL A 182 22.36 -21.25 -20.41
#